data_AF-A0A2E3WZ61-F1
#
_entry.id   AF-A0A2E3WZ61-F1
#
_cell.length_a   1.000
_cell.length_b   1.000
_cell.length_c   1.000
_cell.angle_alpha   90.00
_cell.angle_beta   90.00
_cell.angle_gamma   90.00
#
_symmetry.space_group_name_H-M   'P 1'
#
loop_
_entity.id
_entity.type
_entity.pdbx_description
1 polymer ?
#
loop_
_entity_poly.entity_id
_entity_poly.type
_entity_poly.pdbx_seq_one_letter_code
_entity_poly.pdbx_strand_id
1 'polypeptide(L)'
;MPVTMIDPADIKVAGWNRLSASKVGTWRSCPRQYWMSYVLKLKEPAPVAVVRGIAVENCISRVLRESPALIGDDMPDRILVSPLDENGGLAMKSNDGWPGPTLNGILPENRPHTLERLREWAFARVDAHFQRCTEEALLRWEMRPNRVGERTDLDPEIVKNMSKAGIELHLEEVIRCKEKFSDEQVALWRTGSTRPEWPSPDGFPWKCGNFKPIEADTGEIKWSEAWAISRPWFVDPDAPDFSMNSIHPEQWFQGEYDLIYRWDGKTRIIDLKASLGNTDRSRLYPQQLQMYAWLWWETHERLETIDGLEIWYLGDGGHRKMVESPVEKDLFVMAEEMADLHTTLSDIQSDEDAPCDPSPVIRFGPGGKEIETESESNARCRTCTYMALCPNGGHDAQLPTDTTTEAFSRTVPVTPISYIEPRVTVEGEIFSMIQPPKLEEGGVTFSFSLRQGHDQAEVKNAFRTAPKNVTRGLQKDARVRIRGGIPGLWRGRVQLEVDNSASIELSDGPQEGDIELIDIHPRVNAIGKVWAIELRPGIQPDGSNQTTWRIKMADSSGVLTVIGFKMNVPDRARGIQRGDIIAIINGQPGEFGGQKQIKCIRDTSLILISSSEECTDWHL
;
A
#
# COMPACT_ATOMS: atom_id res chain seq x y z
N MET A 1 -21.23 -1.32 0.42
CA MET A 1 -20.61 -1.95 1.61
C MET A 1 -19.36 -1.19 2.06
N PRO A 2 -18.97 -1.24 3.35
CA PRO A 2 -17.74 -0.58 3.83
C PRO A 2 -16.44 -1.27 3.40
N VAL A 3 -16.51 -2.54 2.98
CA VAL A 3 -15.39 -3.32 2.45
C VAL A 3 -15.87 -4.18 1.29
N THR A 4 -15.02 -4.33 0.27
CA THR A 4 -15.30 -5.17 -0.91
C THR A 4 -14.44 -6.43 -0.85
N MET A 5 -15.09 -7.60 -0.75
CA MET A 5 -14.40 -8.90 -0.81
C MET A 5 -14.37 -9.38 -2.26
N ILE A 6 -13.16 -9.52 -2.83
CA ILE A 6 -12.96 -10.01 -4.19
C ILE A 6 -12.24 -11.35 -4.11
N ASP A 7 -12.78 -12.38 -4.78
CA ASP A 7 -12.08 -13.65 -4.92
C ASP A 7 -10.76 -13.44 -5.68
N PRO A 8 -9.63 -14.03 -5.25
CA PRO A 8 -8.37 -13.96 -5.99
C PRO A 8 -8.49 -14.23 -7.49
N ALA A 9 -9.40 -15.11 -7.93
CA ALA A 9 -9.64 -15.40 -9.34
C ALA A 9 -10.27 -14.23 -10.11
N ASP A 10 -11.02 -13.35 -9.43
CA ASP A 10 -11.78 -12.25 -10.03
C ASP A 10 -11.00 -10.92 -10.05
N ILE A 11 -9.74 -10.91 -9.60
CA ILE A 11 -8.92 -9.69 -9.57
C ILE A 11 -8.54 -9.27 -11.00
N LYS A 12 -9.15 -8.17 -11.48
CA LYS A 12 -8.88 -7.54 -12.78
C LYS A 12 -7.71 -6.56 -12.69
N VAL A 13 -7.64 -5.80 -11.60
CA VAL A 13 -6.60 -4.80 -11.34
C VAL A 13 -5.99 -5.09 -9.98
N ALA A 14 -4.68 -5.34 -9.95
CA ALA A 14 -3.95 -5.58 -8.70
C ALA A 14 -3.96 -4.32 -7.81
N GLY A 15 -4.04 -4.50 -6.49
CA GLY A 15 -4.19 -3.40 -5.52
C GLY A 15 -3.19 -2.25 -5.68
N TRP A 16 -1.91 -2.55 -5.93
CA TRP A 16 -0.89 -1.51 -6.16
C TRP A 16 -1.15 -0.66 -7.42
N ASN A 17 -1.81 -1.22 -8.42
CA ASN A 17 -2.10 -0.53 -9.68
C ASN A 17 -3.39 0.28 -9.62
N ARG A 18 -4.25 0.06 -8.62
CA ARG A 18 -5.48 0.83 -8.42
C ARG A 18 -5.16 2.28 -8.03
N LEU A 19 -5.95 3.22 -8.51
CA LEU A 19 -5.96 4.59 -8.03
C LEU A 19 -6.44 4.63 -6.56
N SER A 20 -6.01 5.66 -5.83
CA SER A 20 -6.42 5.89 -4.44
C SER A 20 -6.39 7.38 -4.13
N ALA A 21 -7.07 7.79 -3.05
CA ALA A 21 -7.06 9.18 -2.60
C ALA A 21 -5.64 9.74 -2.40
N SER A 22 -4.71 8.93 -1.88
CA SER A 22 -3.31 9.33 -1.72
C SER A 22 -2.61 9.56 -3.06
N LYS A 23 -2.85 8.70 -4.07
CA LYS A 23 -2.30 8.88 -5.43
C LYS A 23 -2.84 10.14 -6.09
N VAL A 24 -4.15 10.37 -6.00
CA VAL A 24 -4.81 11.59 -6.51
C VAL A 24 -4.24 12.83 -5.79
N GLY A 25 -4.11 12.76 -4.47
CA GLY A 25 -3.53 13.82 -3.66
C GLY A 25 -2.08 14.14 -4.04
N THR A 26 -1.24 13.13 -4.30
CA THR A 26 0.13 13.33 -4.78
C THR A 26 0.14 14.01 -6.16
N TRP A 27 -0.67 13.55 -7.11
CA TRP A 27 -0.76 14.17 -8.44
C TRP A 27 -1.19 15.64 -8.35
N ARG A 28 -2.28 15.92 -7.62
CA ARG A 28 -2.77 17.29 -7.38
C ARG A 28 -1.80 18.15 -6.56
N SER A 29 -0.85 17.54 -5.86
CA SER A 29 0.22 18.26 -5.15
C SER A 29 1.37 18.64 -6.06
N CYS A 30 1.81 17.71 -6.88
CA CYS A 30 2.88 17.91 -7.85
C CYS A 30 2.91 16.70 -8.80
N PRO A 31 2.66 16.90 -10.11
CA PRO A 31 2.77 15.83 -11.11
C PRO A 31 4.13 15.12 -11.08
N ARG A 32 5.22 15.88 -10.94
CA ARG A 32 6.58 15.31 -10.82
C ARG A 32 6.76 14.41 -9.59
N GLN A 33 6.12 14.72 -8.45
CA GLN A 33 6.17 13.83 -7.27
C GLN A 33 5.42 12.52 -7.55
N TYR A 34 4.30 12.56 -8.28
CA TYR A 34 3.57 11.37 -8.68
C TYR A 34 4.43 10.47 -9.58
N TRP A 35 5.08 11.06 -10.59
CA TRP A 35 6.02 10.34 -11.47
C TRP A 35 7.12 9.64 -10.68
N MET A 36 7.79 10.36 -9.78
CA MET A 36 8.85 9.78 -8.95
C MET A 36 8.33 8.64 -8.06
N SER A 37 7.23 8.86 -7.35
CA SER A 37 6.70 7.93 -6.34
C SER A 37 6.04 6.69 -6.94
N TYR A 38 5.21 6.86 -7.98
CA TYR A 38 4.33 5.81 -8.49
C TYR A 38 4.76 5.25 -9.84
N VAL A 39 5.39 6.05 -10.70
CA VAL A 39 5.88 5.57 -12.01
C VAL A 39 7.30 5.03 -11.90
N LEU A 40 8.25 5.80 -11.36
CA LEU A 40 9.62 5.32 -11.09
C LEU A 40 9.72 4.42 -9.84
N LYS A 41 8.65 4.39 -9.03
CA LYS A 41 8.54 3.61 -7.79
C LYS A 41 9.68 3.92 -6.81
N LEU A 42 10.10 5.18 -6.77
CA LEU A 42 11.06 5.69 -5.79
C LEU A 42 10.33 5.92 -4.48
N LYS A 43 10.31 4.91 -3.60
CA LYS A 43 9.61 5.02 -2.32
C LYS A 43 10.21 6.11 -1.45
N GLU A 44 9.35 6.91 -0.84
CA GLU A 44 9.77 7.82 0.21
C GLU A 44 10.36 7.04 1.40
N PRO A 45 11.31 7.64 2.11
CA PRO A 45 11.74 7.12 3.39
C PRO A 45 10.56 7.03 4.36
N ALA A 46 10.57 6.04 5.24
CA ALA A 46 9.52 5.87 6.24
C ALA A 46 9.91 6.60 7.53
N PRO A 47 9.40 7.82 7.82
CA PRO A 47 9.70 8.50 9.07
C PRO A 47 8.97 7.85 10.24
N VAL A 48 9.47 8.08 11.46
CA VAL A 48 8.85 7.61 12.70
C VAL A 48 7.39 8.08 12.86
N ALA A 49 7.00 9.19 12.24
CA ALA A 49 5.63 9.70 12.25
C ALA A 49 4.59 8.69 11.70
N VAL A 50 5.00 7.77 10.82
CA VAL A 50 4.13 6.67 10.33
C VAL A 50 3.81 5.69 11.47
N VAL A 51 4.76 5.42 12.35
CA VAL A 51 4.56 4.58 13.54
C VAL A 51 3.49 5.18 14.44
N ARG A 52 3.56 6.49 14.69
CA ARG A 52 2.56 7.21 15.49
C ARG A 52 1.14 7.02 14.92
N GLY A 53 0.97 7.20 13.61
CA GLY A 53 -0.33 7.00 12.95
C GLY A 53 -0.89 5.60 13.18
N ILE A 54 -0.10 4.58 12.82
CA ILE A 54 -0.49 3.17 12.94
C ILE A 54 -0.80 2.78 14.39
N ALA A 55 0.00 3.25 15.34
CA ALA A 55 -0.16 2.92 16.75
C ALA A 55 -1.44 3.54 17.34
N VAL A 56 -1.73 4.81 17.04
CA VAL A 56 -2.92 5.52 17.51
C VAL A 56 -4.19 4.88 16.95
N GLU A 57 -4.24 4.63 15.64
CA GLU A 57 -5.39 4.03 14.98
C GLU A 57 -5.67 2.62 15.53
N ASN A 58 -4.65 1.76 15.62
CA ASN A 58 -4.79 0.43 16.20
C ASN A 58 -5.24 0.46 17.67
N CYS A 59 -4.75 1.42 18.46
CA CYS A 59 -5.17 1.57 19.85
C CYS A 59 -6.66 1.93 19.96
N ILE A 60 -7.10 2.93 19.18
CA ILE A 60 -8.51 3.35 19.13
C ILE A 60 -9.40 2.19 18.67
N SER A 61 -9.09 1.53 17.55
CA SER A 61 -9.86 0.40 17.03
C SER A 61 -9.98 -0.74 18.05
N ARG A 62 -8.94 -1.02 18.83
CA ARG A 62 -8.97 -2.06 19.86
C ARG A 62 -9.83 -1.69 21.06
N VAL A 63 -9.84 -0.43 21.48
CA VAL A 63 -10.74 0.05 22.53
C VAL A 63 -12.19 0.05 22.04
N LEU A 64 -12.44 0.55 20.82
CA LEU A 64 -13.79 0.57 20.21
C LEU A 64 -14.37 -0.85 20.04
N ARG A 65 -13.52 -1.84 19.75
CA ARG A 65 -13.90 -3.26 19.69
C ARG A 65 -14.43 -3.80 21.01
N GLU A 66 -13.92 -3.30 22.12
CA GLU A 66 -14.30 -3.77 23.44
C GLU A 66 -15.64 -3.18 23.90
N SER A 67 -16.15 -3.73 25.00
CA SER A 67 -17.37 -3.29 25.67
C SER A 67 -17.17 -3.37 27.17
N PRO A 68 -17.64 -2.39 27.96
CA PRO A 68 -17.58 -2.47 29.42
C PRO A 68 -18.48 -3.59 29.99
N ALA A 69 -19.36 -4.19 29.18
CA ALA A 69 -20.13 -5.38 29.57
C ALA A 69 -19.39 -6.70 29.32
N LEU A 70 -18.26 -6.68 28.61
CA LEU A 70 -17.42 -7.86 28.32
C LEU A 70 -16.06 -7.76 28.99
N ILE A 71 -15.47 -6.55 28.97
CA ILE A 71 -14.08 -6.31 29.31
C ILE A 71 -14.00 -5.36 30.51
N GLY A 72 -13.40 -5.80 31.61
CA GLY A 72 -13.10 -4.96 32.77
C GLY A 72 -11.96 -3.98 32.46
N ASP A 73 -11.85 -2.91 33.25
CA ASP A 73 -10.80 -1.90 33.11
C ASP A 73 -9.40 -2.46 33.41
N ASP A 74 -9.30 -3.39 34.36
CA ASP A 74 -8.06 -4.04 34.81
C ASP A 74 -7.66 -5.28 34.01
N MET A 75 -8.51 -5.72 33.07
CA MET A 75 -8.26 -6.92 32.29
C MET A 75 -7.08 -6.75 31.32
N PRO A 76 -6.36 -7.82 30.95
CA PRO A 76 -5.22 -7.71 30.04
C PRO A 76 -5.63 -7.29 28.62
N ASP A 77 -4.64 -7.03 27.77
CA ASP A 77 -4.85 -6.92 26.33
C ASP A 77 -5.08 -8.30 25.68
N ARG A 78 -5.27 -8.33 24.35
CA ARG A 78 -5.42 -9.57 23.54
C ARG A 78 -6.56 -10.51 23.96
N ILE A 79 -7.65 -9.98 24.51
CA ILE A 79 -8.84 -10.80 24.85
C ILE A 79 -9.69 -11.07 23.60
N LEU A 80 -9.99 -10.04 22.81
CA LEU A 80 -10.85 -10.12 21.63
C LEU A 80 -10.06 -10.27 20.33
N VAL A 81 -9.10 -11.20 20.25
CA VAL A 81 -8.33 -11.42 19.00
C VAL A 81 -9.22 -12.09 17.95
N SER A 82 -9.34 -11.49 16.77
CA SER A 82 -10.17 -12.02 15.69
C SER A 82 -9.53 -13.24 15.03
N PRO A 83 -10.31 -14.29 14.69
CA PRO A 83 -9.77 -15.49 14.06
C PRO A 83 -9.34 -15.24 12.61
N LEU A 84 -8.20 -15.83 12.24
CA LEU A 84 -7.72 -15.86 10.86
C LEU A 84 -7.97 -17.23 10.21
N ASP A 85 -8.20 -17.23 8.90
CA ASP A 85 -8.33 -18.43 8.08
C ASP A 85 -6.96 -19.03 7.72
N GLU A 86 -6.98 -20.15 6.99
CA GLU A 86 -5.76 -20.87 6.56
C GLU A 86 -4.83 -20.05 5.65
N ASN A 87 -5.36 -19.00 5.00
CA ASN A 87 -4.62 -18.08 4.15
C ASN A 87 -4.15 -16.84 4.92
N GLY A 88 -4.44 -16.76 6.22
CA GLY A 88 -4.13 -15.62 7.08
C GLY A 88 -5.09 -14.44 6.91
N GLY A 89 -6.19 -14.58 6.16
CA GLY A 89 -7.25 -13.58 6.07
C GLY A 89 -8.19 -13.65 7.27
N LEU A 90 -9.01 -12.62 7.52
CA LEU A 90 -10.04 -12.70 8.55
C LEU A 90 -11.06 -13.79 8.23
N ALA A 91 -11.40 -14.63 9.21
CA ALA A 91 -12.37 -15.70 9.06
C ALA A 91 -13.84 -15.21 9.08
N MET A 92 -14.16 -14.17 8.29
CA MET A 92 -15.46 -13.47 8.27
C MET A 92 -16.65 -14.38 7.89
N LYS A 93 -16.38 -15.43 7.12
CA LYS A 93 -17.39 -16.41 6.68
C LYS A 93 -17.67 -17.50 7.73
N SER A 94 -16.85 -17.58 8.78
CA SER A 94 -16.95 -18.58 9.84
C SER A 94 -17.55 -17.98 11.12
N ASN A 95 -18.30 -18.80 11.86
CA ASN A 95 -18.75 -18.48 13.20
C ASN A 95 -17.82 -19.03 14.30
N ASP A 96 -16.84 -19.85 13.91
CA ASP A 96 -15.93 -20.50 14.84
C ASP A 96 -14.74 -19.59 15.19
N GLY A 97 -14.22 -19.75 16.42
CA GLY A 97 -13.01 -19.07 16.88
C GLY A 97 -13.20 -17.62 17.32
N TRP A 98 -14.39 -17.04 17.17
CA TRP A 98 -14.68 -15.69 17.66
C TRP A 98 -14.77 -15.70 19.21
N PRO A 99 -13.99 -14.85 19.91
CA PRO A 99 -13.90 -14.89 21.36
C PRO A 99 -15.15 -14.34 22.07
N GLY A 100 -15.85 -13.35 21.49
CA GLY A 100 -16.99 -12.67 22.10
C GLY A 100 -18.05 -13.61 22.70
N PRO A 101 -18.59 -14.57 21.93
CA PRO A 101 -19.55 -15.56 22.43
C PRO A 101 -19.06 -16.46 23.58
N THR A 102 -17.74 -16.55 23.79
CA THR A 102 -17.13 -17.43 24.80
C THR A 102 -16.88 -16.75 26.14
N LEU A 103 -16.95 -15.42 26.19
CA LEU A 103 -16.66 -14.64 27.38
C LEU A 103 -17.85 -14.59 28.34
N ASN A 104 -17.55 -14.71 29.64
CA ASN A 104 -18.52 -14.38 30.68
C ASN A 104 -18.60 -12.85 30.79
N GLY A 105 -19.80 -12.29 30.63
CA GLY A 105 -20.01 -10.85 30.74
C GLY A 105 -19.74 -10.31 32.15
N ILE A 106 -19.44 -9.02 32.22
CA ILE A 106 -19.37 -8.27 33.48
C ILE A 106 -20.79 -8.10 34.04
N LEU A 107 -20.95 -8.40 35.33
CA LEU A 107 -22.22 -8.27 36.04
C LEU A 107 -22.74 -6.82 35.99
N PRO A 108 -24.06 -6.58 35.81
CA PRO A 108 -24.62 -5.23 35.65
C PRO A 108 -24.21 -4.24 36.73
N GLU A 109 -24.12 -4.66 37.99
CA GLU A 109 -23.69 -3.83 39.11
C GLU A 109 -22.26 -3.30 38.99
N ASN A 110 -21.39 -4.01 38.26
CA ASN A 110 -19.98 -3.67 38.06
C ASN A 110 -19.74 -2.91 36.76
N ARG A 111 -20.78 -2.68 35.95
CA ARG A 111 -20.69 -1.88 34.72
C ARG A 111 -20.69 -0.38 35.05
N PRO A 112 -20.18 0.49 34.16
CA PRO A 112 -20.22 1.93 34.36
C PRO A 112 -21.66 2.49 34.43
N HIS A 113 -22.01 3.08 35.57
CA HIS A 113 -23.30 3.75 35.79
C HIS A 113 -23.28 5.25 35.50
N THR A 114 -22.08 5.85 35.39
CA THR A 114 -21.89 7.26 35.06
C THR A 114 -20.99 7.41 33.83
N LEU A 115 -21.07 8.57 33.18
CA LEU A 115 -20.19 8.93 32.06
C LEU A 115 -18.73 8.93 32.51
N GLU A 116 -18.45 9.47 33.69
CA GLU A 116 -17.10 9.54 34.26
C GLU A 116 -16.51 8.14 34.43
N ARG A 117 -17.29 7.18 34.94
CA ARG A 117 -16.83 5.80 35.09
C ARG A 117 -16.63 5.11 33.74
N LEU A 118 -17.45 5.42 32.74
CA LEU A 118 -17.28 4.91 31.38
C LEU A 118 -15.99 5.47 30.75
N ARG A 119 -15.73 6.77 30.93
CA ARG A 119 -14.50 7.43 30.48
C ARG A 119 -13.26 6.81 31.15
N GLU A 120 -13.30 6.63 32.46
CA GLU A 120 -12.22 5.97 33.21
C GLU A 120 -11.95 4.56 32.68
N TRP A 121 -13.01 3.77 32.45
CA TRP A 121 -12.89 2.45 31.85
C TRP A 121 -12.23 2.54 30.47
N ALA A 122 -12.73 3.39 29.57
CA ALA A 122 -12.22 3.49 28.21
C ALA A 122 -10.74 3.95 28.18
N PHE A 123 -10.36 4.85 29.10
CA PHE A 123 -8.97 5.29 29.26
C PHE A 123 -8.07 4.20 29.84
N ALA A 124 -8.57 3.40 30.78
CA ALA A 124 -7.85 2.21 31.25
C ALA A 124 -7.64 1.20 30.12
N ARG A 125 -8.61 1.06 29.20
CA ARG A 125 -8.45 0.23 28.00
C ARG A 125 -7.40 0.79 27.03
N VAL A 126 -7.33 2.11 26.84
CA VAL A 126 -6.20 2.74 26.10
C VAL A 126 -4.88 2.36 26.77
N ASP A 127 -4.80 2.48 28.09
CA ASP A 127 -3.60 2.16 28.87
C ASP A 127 -3.21 0.66 28.77
N ALA A 128 -4.17 -0.24 28.59
CA ALA A 128 -3.93 -1.66 28.36
C ALA A 128 -3.35 -1.97 26.97
N HIS A 129 -3.78 -1.24 25.92
CA HIS A 129 -3.39 -1.53 24.53
C HIS A 129 -2.20 -0.73 24.01
N PHE A 130 -1.97 0.51 24.49
CA PHE A 130 -1.06 1.45 23.81
C PHE A 130 0.37 0.93 23.70
N GLN A 131 0.88 0.26 24.74
CA GLN A 131 2.25 -0.27 24.73
C GLN A 131 2.40 -1.27 23.58
N ARG A 132 1.52 -2.27 23.50
CA ARG A 132 1.59 -3.25 22.42
C ARG A 132 1.44 -2.61 21.04
N CYS A 133 0.43 -1.75 20.85
CA CYS A 133 0.20 -1.10 19.56
C CYS A 133 1.43 -0.30 19.10
N THR A 134 2.10 0.37 20.04
CA THR A 134 3.31 1.14 19.78
C THR A 134 4.49 0.21 19.46
N GLU A 135 4.72 -0.82 20.27
CA GLU A 135 5.83 -1.77 20.09
C GLU A 135 5.71 -2.56 18.78
N GLU A 136 4.52 -3.06 18.44
CA GLU A 136 4.30 -3.78 17.18
C GLU A 136 4.54 -2.87 15.96
N ALA A 137 4.10 -1.61 16.03
CA ALA A 137 4.34 -0.63 14.96
C ALA A 137 5.83 -0.26 14.85
N LEU A 138 6.53 -0.10 15.99
CA LEU A 138 7.96 0.17 16.04
C LEU A 138 8.77 -1.00 15.48
N LEU A 139 8.50 -2.23 15.89
CA LEU A 139 9.17 -3.43 15.38
C LEU A 139 9.00 -3.55 13.85
N ARG A 140 7.78 -3.33 13.34
CA ARG A 140 7.53 -3.31 11.89
C ARG A 140 8.32 -2.23 11.17
N TRP A 141 8.49 -1.05 11.79
CA TRP A 141 9.26 0.06 11.23
C TRP A 141 10.77 -0.15 11.31
N GLU A 142 11.29 -0.67 12.42
CA GLU A 142 12.71 -1.03 12.62
C GLU A 142 13.18 -2.12 11.64
N MET A 143 12.27 -2.97 11.17
CA MET A 143 12.56 -3.95 10.10
C MET A 143 12.64 -3.32 8.70
N ARG A 144 12.19 -2.07 8.50
CA ARG A 144 12.25 -1.40 7.19
C ARG A 144 13.66 -0.87 6.95
N PRO A 145 14.35 -1.30 5.87
CA PRO A 145 15.66 -0.77 5.54
C PRO A 145 15.61 0.71 5.09
N ASN A 146 14.49 1.15 4.50
CA ASN A 146 14.28 2.53 4.05
C ASN A 146 13.69 3.46 5.13
N ARG A 147 13.91 3.19 6.41
CA ARG A 147 13.42 4.05 7.51
C ARG A 147 14.34 5.24 7.73
N VAL A 148 13.80 6.33 8.28
CA VAL A 148 14.57 7.51 8.70
C VAL A 148 14.12 7.95 10.09
N GLY A 149 15.09 8.33 10.91
CA GLY A 149 14.93 8.65 12.33
C GLY A 149 15.28 7.47 13.24
N GLU A 150 15.15 7.71 14.53
CA GLU A 150 15.43 6.75 15.60
C GLU A 150 14.16 6.41 16.38
N ARG A 151 14.20 5.28 17.09
CA ARG A 151 13.11 4.85 17.97
C ARG A 151 12.75 5.92 19.01
N THR A 152 13.75 6.62 19.52
CA THR A 152 13.64 7.68 20.52
C THR A 152 12.94 8.94 20.03
N ASP A 153 12.76 9.09 18.71
CA ASP A 153 12.01 10.21 18.13
C ASP A 153 10.49 10.06 18.31
N LEU A 154 10.02 8.88 18.72
CA LEU A 154 8.62 8.66 19.10
C LEU A 154 8.44 8.81 20.61
N ASP A 155 7.71 9.84 21.02
CA ASP A 155 7.22 9.94 22.39
C ASP A 155 5.97 9.05 22.58
N PRO A 156 6.04 7.97 23.38
CA PRO A 156 4.89 7.10 23.62
C PRO A 156 3.73 7.82 24.31
N GLU A 157 3.99 8.86 25.09
CA GLU A 157 2.95 9.63 25.78
C GLU A 157 2.13 10.44 24.78
N ILE A 158 2.72 10.90 23.67
CA ILE A 158 1.98 11.51 22.57
C ILE A 158 1.02 10.50 21.94
N VAL A 159 1.46 9.26 21.69
CA VAL A 159 0.60 8.18 21.15
C VAL A 159 -0.57 7.93 22.09
N LYS A 160 -0.28 7.82 23.39
CA LYS A 160 -1.28 7.60 24.44
C LYS A 160 -2.31 8.73 24.48
N ASN A 161 -1.87 9.98 24.51
CA ASN A 161 -2.74 11.15 24.57
C ASN A 161 -3.60 11.30 23.31
N MET A 162 -3.03 11.07 22.12
CA MET A 162 -3.81 11.08 20.87
C MET A 162 -4.86 9.95 20.84
N SER A 163 -4.53 8.77 21.39
CA SER A 163 -5.49 7.67 21.49
C SER A 163 -6.65 8.05 22.43
N LYS A 164 -6.35 8.64 23.60
CA LYS A 164 -7.37 9.15 24.53
C LYS A 164 -8.24 10.24 23.91
N ALA A 165 -7.66 11.16 23.13
CA ALA A 165 -8.41 12.18 22.41
C ALA A 165 -9.41 11.57 21.40
N GLY A 166 -9.02 10.52 20.68
CA GLY A 166 -9.95 9.79 19.80
C GLY A 166 -11.10 9.12 20.56
N ILE A 167 -10.82 8.57 21.75
CA ILE A 167 -11.85 8.00 22.63
C ILE A 167 -12.77 9.07 23.22
N GLU A 168 -12.27 10.26 23.56
CA GLU A 168 -13.13 11.38 23.97
C GLU A 168 -14.11 11.78 22.88
N LEU A 169 -13.64 11.91 21.63
CA LEU A 169 -14.52 12.18 20.49
C LEU A 169 -15.56 11.07 20.27
N HIS A 170 -15.23 9.81 20.57
CA HIS A 170 -16.22 8.73 20.58
C HIS A 170 -17.20 8.85 21.75
N LEU A 171 -16.77 9.23 22.95
CA LEU A 171 -17.66 9.43 24.10
C LEU A 171 -18.72 10.52 23.82
N GLU A 172 -18.41 11.53 23.02
CA GLU A 172 -19.40 12.49 22.52
C GLU A 172 -20.52 11.79 21.71
N GLU A 173 -20.18 10.79 20.89
CA GLU A 173 -21.15 9.97 20.16
C GLU A 173 -21.97 9.08 21.10
N VAL A 174 -21.35 8.55 22.15
CA VAL A 174 -22.04 7.78 23.21
C VAL A 174 -23.07 8.64 23.95
N ILE A 175 -22.68 9.87 24.33
CA ILE A 175 -23.59 10.83 24.98
C ILE A 175 -24.78 11.11 24.06
N ARG A 176 -24.50 11.47 22.80
CA ARG A 176 -25.55 11.72 21.81
C ARG A 176 -26.47 10.52 21.62
N CYS A 177 -25.91 9.31 21.62
CA CYS A 177 -26.69 8.08 21.53
C CYS A 177 -27.63 7.95 22.71
N LYS A 178 -27.11 8.10 23.93
CA LYS A 178 -27.92 8.03 25.15
C LYS A 178 -29.06 9.06 25.19
N GLU A 179 -28.86 10.25 24.63
CA GLU A 179 -29.85 11.33 24.59
C GLU A 179 -30.90 11.18 23.49
N LYS A 180 -30.54 10.62 22.32
CA LYS A 180 -31.40 10.60 21.13
C LYS A 180 -32.13 9.28 20.90
N PHE A 181 -31.61 8.15 21.39
CA PHE A 181 -32.20 6.83 21.12
C PHE A 181 -33.52 6.67 21.88
N SER A 182 -34.59 6.31 21.18
CA SER A 182 -35.89 6.08 21.81
C SER A 182 -35.95 4.73 22.54
N ASP A 183 -36.80 4.62 23.56
CA ASP A 183 -37.02 3.37 24.29
C ASP A 183 -37.43 2.21 23.38
N GLU A 184 -38.18 2.49 22.31
CA GLU A 184 -38.57 1.50 21.30
C GLU A 184 -37.36 0.99 20.50
N GLN A 185 -36.47 1.88 20.07
CA GLN A 185 -35.25 1.51 19.34
C GLN A 185 -34.32 0.70 20.24
N VAL A 186 -34.16 1.10 21.51
CA VAL A 186 -33.39 0.35 22.51
C VAL A 186 -33.99 -1.03 22.72
N ALA A 187 -35.31 -1.13 22.92
CA ALA A 187 -35.99 -2.41 23.11
C ALA A 187 -35.79 -3.34 21.91
N LEU A 188 -35.86 -2.82 20.69
CA LEU A 188 -35.58 -3.59 19.48
C LEU A 188 -34.12 -4.04 19.42
N TRP A 189 -33.17 -3.14 19.69
CA TRP A 189 -31.73 -3.46 19.72
C TRP A 189 -31.40 -4.56 20.74
N ARG A 190 -31.99 -4.50 21.94
CA ARG A 190 -31.86 -5.50 23.01
C ARG A 190 -32.31 -6.91 22.59
N THR A 191 -33.09 -7.06 21.52
CA THR A 191 -33.46 -8.39 21.00
C THR A 191 -32.36 -9.06 20.19
N GLY A 192 -31.34 -8.31 19.76
CA GLY A 192 -30.31 -8.77 18.83
C GLY A 192 -30.70 -8.72 17.35
N SER A 193 -31.95 -8.31 17.04
CA SER A 193 -32.49 -8.36 15.68
C SER A 193 -32.02 -7.22 14.77
N THR A 194 -31.26 -6.25 15.29
CA THR A 194 -30.81 -5.05 14.56
C THR A 194 -29.34 -5.09 14.16
N ARG A 195 -28.66 -6.24 14.27
CA ARG A 195 -27.26 -6.36 13.86
C ARG A 195 -27.17 -6.14 12.34
N PRO A 196 -26.39 -5.16 11.86
CA PRO A 196 -26.29 -4.91 10.43
C PRO A 196 -25.49 -6.02 9.73
N GLU A 197 -25.66 -6.15 8.41
CA GLU A 197 -24.92 -7.12 7.58
C GLU A 197 -23.40 -6.97 7.70
N TRP A 198 -22.94 -5.72 7.82
CA TRP A 198 -21.55 -5.34 8.04
C TRP A 198 -21.42 -4.77 9.46
N PRO A 199 -21.36 -5.64 10.51
CA PRO A 199 -21.25 -5.19 11.88
C PRO A 199 -19.87 -4.61 12.18
N SER A 200 -19.81 -3.76 13.20
CA SER A 200 -18.55 -3.29 13.76
C SER A 200 -17.72 -4.48 14.26
N PRO A 201 -16.38 -4.47 14.12
CA PRO A 201 -15.54 -5.50 14.74
C PRO A 201 -15.66 -5.45 16.26
N ASP A 202 -16.50 -6.30 16.84
CA ASP A 202 -16.83 -6.33 18.28
C ASP A 202 -16.43 -7.65 18.96
N GLY A 203 -15.67 -8.48 18.24
CA GLY A 203 -15.25 -9.80 18.69
C GLY A 203 -16.32 -10.89 18.53
N PHE A 204 -17.48 -10.58 17.94
CA PHE A 204 -18.51 -11.56 17.59
C PHE A 204 -18.48 -11.90 16.10
N PRO A 205 -18.98 -13.09 15.72
CA PRO A 205 -19.13 -13.44 14.32
C PRO A 205 -19.93 -12.41 13.53
N TRP A 206 -19.57 -12.27 12.25
CA TRP A 206 -20.26 -11.39 11.33
C TRP A 206 -21.65 -11.95 10.99
N LYS A 207 -21.71 -13.26 10.71
CA LYS A 207 -22.94 -14.02 10.51
C LYS A 207 -23.44 -14.63 11.81
N CYS A 208 -23.80 -13.75 12.72
CA CYS A 208 -24.43 -14.12 13.97
C CYS A 208 -25.95 -14.22 13.76
N GLY A 209 -26.61 -15.26 14.28
CA GLY A 209 -28.09 -15.29 14.39
C GLY A 209 -28.60 -14.20 15.35
N ASN A 210 -29.86 -14.27 15.79
CA ASN A 210 -30.38 -13.36 16.82
C ASN A 210 -29.70 -13.63 18.17
N PHE A 211 -28.53 -13.01 18.40
CA PHE A 211 -27.83 -13.02 19.68
C PHE A 211 -28.21 -11.79 20.47
N LYS A 212 -28.72 -11.99 21.67
CA LYS A 212 -29.02 -10.90 22.59
C LYS A 212 -27.70 -10.18 22.95
N PRO A 213 -27.56 -8.86 22.71
CA PRO A 213 -26.36 -8.13 23.09
C PRO A 213 -26.09 -8.28 24.59
N ILE A 214 -24.83 -8.42 24.98
CA ILE A 214 -24.46 -8.68 26.38
C ILE A 214 -24.61 -7.45 27.28
N GLU A 215 -24.57 -6.27 26.66
CA GLU A 215 -24.86 -4.99 27.31
C GLU A 215 -26.36 -4.82 27.59
N ALA A 216 -27.23 -5.59 26.92
CA ALA A 216 -28.68 -5.42 27.00
C ALA A 216 -29.20 -5.54 28.44
N ASP A 217 -29.88 -4.50 28.89
CA ASP A 217 -30.43 -4.38 30.24
C ASP A 217 -31.93 -4.02 30.19
N THR A 218 -32.49 -3.55 31.30
CA THR A 218 -33.88 -3.15 31.46
C THR A 218 -34.00 -1.70 31.90
N GLY A 219 -35.17 -1.11 31.61
CA GLY A 219 -35.44 0.31 31.87
C GLY A 219 -34.73 1.23 30.88
N GLU A 220 -34.39 2.43 31.36
CA GLU A 220 -33.69 3.45 30.57
C GLU A 220 -32.35 2.92 30.03
N ILE A 221 -31.95 3.45 28.86
CA ILE A 221 -30.69 3.12 28.20
C ILE A 221 -29.48 3.29 29.14
N LYS A 222 -28.65 2.25 29.26
CA LYS A 222 -27.41 2.28 30.07
C LYS A 222 -26.24 2.83 29.26
N TRP A 223 -25.18 3.27 29.94
CA TRP A 223 -23.96 3.73 29.30
C TRP A 223 -23.26 2.63 28.48
N SER A 224 -23.29 1.38 28.97
CA SER A 224 -22.78 0.23 28.20
C SER A 224 -23.59 -0.02 26.92
N GLU A 225 -24.91 0.16 26.98
CA GLU A 225 -25.77 0.02 25.79
C GLU A 225 -25.50 1.15 24.79
N ALA A 226 -25.42 2.40 25.27
CA ALA A 226 -25.09 3.54 24.42
C ALA A 226 -23.73 3.34 23.72
N TRP A 227 -22.70 2.87 24.44
CA TRP A 227 -21.38 2.54 23.86
C TRP A 227 -21.49 1.52 22.72
N ALA A 228 -22.19 0.40 22.97
CA ALA A 228 -22.33 -0.66 21.98
C ALA A 228 -23.19 -0.25 20.76
N ILE A 229 -24.23 0.56 20.98
CA ILE A 229 -25.09 1.09 19.91
C ILE A 229 -24.31 2.10 19.05
N SER A 230 -23.56 3.02 19.66
CA SER A 230 -22.83 4.06 18.94
C SER A 230 -21.53 3.59 18.29
N ARG A 231 -21.08 2.36 18.55
CA ARG A 231 -19.83 1.80 18.02
C ARG A 231 -19.81 1.90 16.48
N PRO A 232 -18.83 2.59 15.88
CA PRO A 232 -18.73 2.66 14.43
C PRO A 232 -18.25 1.33 13.84
N TRP A 233 -18.44 1.14 12.54
CA TRP A 233 -17.64 0.17 11.79
C TRP A 233 -16.22 0.73 11.60
N PHE A 234 -15.21 -0.14 11.59
CA PHE A 234 -13.80 0.19 11.36
C PHE A 234 -13.05 -1.04 10.84
N VAL A 235 -11.82 -0.87 10.37
CA VAL A 235 -10.95 -1.99 9.97
C VAL A 235 -10.59 -2.82 11.20
N ASP A 236 -10.85 -4.13 11.15
CA ASP A 236 -10.50 -5.01 12.27
C ASP A 236 -8.98 -4.97 12.51
N PRO A 237 -8.52 -4.65 13.74
CA PRO A 237 -7.11 -4.44 14.03
C PRO A 237 -6.25 -5.72 13.98
N ASP A 238 -6.87 -6.89 13.77
CA ASP A 238 -6.17 -8.15 13.53
C ASP A 238 -6.23 -8.57 12.03
N ALA A 239 -6.87 -7.78 11.16
CA ALA A 239 -6.87 -7.99 9.72
C ALA A 239 -5.48 -7.80 9.12
N PRO A 240 -5.11 -8.56 8.07
CA PRO A 240 -3.92 -8.25 7.28
C PRO A 240 -3.99 -6.86 6.64
N ASP A 241 -2.84 -6.18 6.55
CA ASP A 241 -2.71 -4.88 5.89
C ASP A 241 -3.37 -4.91 4.49
N PHE A 242 -4.20 -3.90 4.18
CA PHE A 242 -4.93 -3.74 2.91
C PHE A 242 -5.95 -4.83 2.57
N SER A 243 -6.34 -5.69 3.53
CA SER A 243 -7.36 -6.73 3.29
C SER A 243 -8.79 -6.23 3.40
N MET A 244 -9.03 -5.06 4.03
CA MET A 244 -10.37 -4.50 4.28
C MET A 244 -10.65 -3.20 3.51
N ASN A 245 -10.27 -3.15 2.24
CA ASN A 245 -10.53 -2.01 1.37
C ASN A 245 -11.93 -2.04 0.75
N SER A 246 -12.52 -0.86 0.56
CA SER A 246 -13.59 -0.63 -0.41
C SER A 246 -12.97 -0.47 -1.81
N ILE A 247 -13.53 -1.16 -2.80
CA ILE A 247 -12.98 -1.26 -4.15
C ILE A 247 -14.09 -0.93 -5.14
N HIS A 248 -13.80 -0.01 -6.06
CA HIS A 248 -14.71 0.38 -7.14
C HIS A 248 -15.17 -0.87 -7.92
N PRO A 249 -16.42 -0.96 -8.43
CA PRO A 249 -16.92 -2.16 -9.13
C PRO A 249 -16.04 -2.63 -10.30
N GLU A 250 -15.39 -1.69 -10.99
CA GLU A 250 -14.45 -1.97 -12.08
C GLU A 250 -12.99 -2.17 -11.61
N GLN A 251 -12.76 -2.14 -10.30
CA GLN A 251 -11.51 -2.38 -9.59
C GLN A 251 -10.37 -1.40 -9.85
N TRP A 252 -10.59 -0.28 -10.55
CA TRP A 252 -9.53 0.69 -10.83
C TRP A 252 -9.29 1.72 -9.72
N PHE A 253 -10.17 1.82 -8.72
CA PHE A 253 -9.98 2.67 -7.52
C PHE A 253 -10.20 1.87 -6.24
N GLN A 254 -9.48 2.22 -5.18
CA GLN A 254 -9.69 1.67 -3.84
C GLN A 254 -9.48 2.71 -2.72
N GLY A 255 -10.12 2.47 -1.58
CA GLY A 255 -9.95 3.25 -0.35
C GLY A 255 -10.22 2.40 0.89
N GLU A 256 -9.71 2.85 2.02
CA GLU A 256 -9.92 2.25 3.34
C GLU A 256 -10.60 3.31 4.20
N TYR A 257 -11.64 2.94 4.94
CA TYR A 257 -12.35 3.86 5.84
C TYR A 257 -11.89 3.63 7.27
N ASP A 258 -11.54 4.70 7.99
CA ASP A 258 -11.11 4.57 9.38
C ASP A 258 -12.31 4.24 10.28
N LEU A 259 -13.34 5.09 10.31
CA LEU A 259 -14.58 4.85 11.06
C LEU A 259 -15.84 5.21 10.25
N ILE A 260 -16.90 4.41 10.40
CA ILE A 260 -18.22 4.65 9.80
C ILE A 260 -19.31 4.55 10.86
N TYR A 261 -19.92 5.69 11.19
CA TYR A 261 -21.03 5.76 12.13
C TYR A 261 -22.37 5.64 11.40
N ARG A 262 -23.28 4.83 11.94
CA ARG A 262 -24.64 4.60 11.40
C ARG A 262 -25.73 4.54 12.47
N TRP A 263 -25.38 4.77 13.73
CA TRP A 263 -26.26 4.49 14.86
C TRP A 263 -27.49 5.40 14.90
N ASP A 264 -27.42 6.65 14.44
CA ASP A 264 -28.55 7.59 14.41
C ASP A 264 -29.36 7.53 13.10
N GLY A 265 -29.19 6.47 12.32
CA GLY A 265 -29.83 6.30 11.01
C GLY A 265 -29.20 7.15 9.90
N LYS A 266 -28.12 7.87 10.19
CA LYS A 266 -27.31 8.62 9.21
C LYS A 266 -25.97 7.95 9.03
N THR A 267 -25.52 7.79 7.79
CA THR A 267 -24.19 7.25 7.49
C THR A 267 -23.17 8.39 7.49
N ARG A 268 -22.20 8.33 8.39
CA ARG A 268 -21.08 9.30 8.46
C ARG A 268 -19.73 8.60 8.34
N ILE A 269 -18.86 9.14 7.51
CA ILE A 269 -17.46 8.68 7.37
C ILE A 269 -16.56 9.64 8.14
N ILE A 270 -15.76 9.07 9.03
CA ILE A 270 -14.80 9.78 9.86
C ILE A 270 -13.41 9.28 9.50
N ASP A 271 -12.49 10.21 9.25
CA ASP A 271 -11.09 9.95 8.98
C ASP A 271 -10.24 10.42 10.18
N LEU A 272 -9.43 9.51 10.73
CA LEU A 272 -8.58 9.73 11.87
C LEU A 272 -7.22 10.27 11.42
N LYS A 273 -6.74 11.31 12.11
CA LYS A 273 -5.43 11.89 11.83
C LYS A 273 -4.67 12.09 13.13
N ALA A 274 -3.65 11.24 13.35
CA ALA A 274 -2.69 11.32 14.48
C ALA A 274 -1.73 12.52 14.35
N SER A 275 -2.31 13.73 14.34
CA SER A 275 -1.65 15.01 14.14
C SER A 275 -2.53 16.16 14.64
N LEU A 276 -1.94 17.35 14.76
CA LEU A 276 -2.67 18.60 15.03
C LEU A 276 -3.46 19.11 13.82
N GLY A 277 -3.17 18.60 12.62
CA GLY A 277 -3.72 19.15 11.38
C GLY A 277 -3.10 20.48 10.95
N ASN A 278 -1.91 20.82 11.44
CA ASN A 278 -1.24 22.10 11.19
C ASN A 278 -0.20 22.07 10.04
N THR A 279 -0.28 21.09 9.14
CA THR A 279 0.66 20.94 8.02
C THR A 279 -0.08 21.03 6.69
N ASP A 280 0.65 21.28 5.60
CA ASP A 280 0.09 21.33 4.24
C ASP A 280 -0.70 20.08 3.84
N ARG A 281 -0.37 18.91 4.43
CA ARG A 281 -1.14 17.68 4.20
C ARG A 281 -2.63 17.83 4.52
N SER A 282 -2.99 18.71 5.46
CA SER A 282 -4.37 18.98 5.86
C SER A 282 -5.27 19.50 4.73
N ARG A 283 -4.70 20.04 3.65
CA ARG A 283 -5.47 20.45 2.48
C ARG A 283 -6.03 19.27 1.68
N LEU A 284 -5.41 18.09 1.80
CA LEU A 284 -5.79 16.90 1.02
C LEU A 284 -6.91 16.12 1.69
N TYR A 285 -7.03 16.18 3.01
CA TYR A 285 -7.96 15.35 3.77
C TYR A 285 -9.45 15.62 3.44
N PRO A 286 -9.91 16.88 3.23
CA PRO A 286 -11.29 17.11 2.79
C PRO A 286 -11.60 16.46 1.43
N GLN A 287 -10.69 16.58 0.47
CA GLN A 287 -10.84 15.97 -0.86
C GLN A 287 -10.80 14.44 -0.78
N GLN A 288 -9.96 13.89 0.11
CA GLN A 288 -9.93 12.45 0.41
C GLN A 288 -11.28 11.94 0.92
N LEU A 289 -11.88 12.62 1.90
CA LEU A 289 -13.20 12.25 2.41
C LEU A 289 -14.30 12.36 1.36
N GLN A 290 -14.26 13.37 0.49
CA GLN A 290 -15.20 13.48 -0.62
C GLN A 290 -15.04 12.31 -1.60
N MET A 291 -13.80 11.92 -1.94
CA MET A 291 -13.55 10.73 -2.78
C MET A 291 -14.04 9.45 -2.10
N TYR A 292 -13.98 9.37 -0.77
CA TYR A 292 -14.51 8.26 0.01
C TYR A 292 -16.05 8.21 0.01
N ALA A 293 -16.72 9.37 0.03
CA ALA A 293 -18.16 9.45 -0.18
C ALA A 293 -18.57 9.02 -1.60
N TRP A 294 -17.80 9.43 -2.62
CA TRP A 294 -18.02 8.96 -3.99
C TRP A 294 -17.79 7.45 -4.13
N LEU A 295 -16.70 6.91 -3.58
CA LEU A 295 -16.46 5.47 -3.58
C LEU A 295 -17.57 4.70 -2.85
N TRP A 296 -18.09 5.26 -1.75
CA TRP A 296 -19.25 4.69 -1.05
C TRP A 296 -20.45 4.60 -2.00
N TRP A 297 -20.79 5.70 -2.66
CA TRP A 297 -21.90 5.73 -3.62
C TRP A 297 -21.74 4.71 -4.76
N GLU A 298 -20.56 4.64 -5.39
CA GLU A 298 -20.29 3.65 -6.46
C GLU A 298 -20.41 2.20 -5.98
N THR A 299 -19.97 1.92 -4.74
CA THR A 299 -20.00 0.57 -4.16
C THR A 299 -21.35 0.19 -3.53
N HIS A 300 -22.32 1.11 -3.54
CA HIS A 300 -23.72 0.88 -3.18
C HIS A 300 -24.65 1.07 -4.37
N GLU A 301 -24.17 0.73 -5.57
CA GLU A 301 -24.94 0.78 -6.82
C GLU A 301 -25.56 2.16 -7.10
N ARG A 302 -24.92 3.21 -6.58
CA ARG A 302 -25.36 4.60 -6.66
C ARG A 302 -26.71 4.87 -5.98
N LEU A 303 -27.11 4.01 -5.02
CA LEU A 303 -28.38 4.11 -4.29
C LEU A 303 -28.27 4.77 -2.91
N GLU A 304 -27.06 4.84 -2.35
CA GLU A 304 -26.82 5.37 -1.00
C GLU A 304 -25.76 6.49 -1.03
N THR A 305 -26.09 7.63 -0.44
CA THR A 305 -25.18 8.77 -0.25
C THR A 305 -24.77 8.89 1.22
N ILE A 306 -23.66 9.61 1.46
CA ILE A 306 -23.18 9.89 2.82
C ILE A 306 -23.84 11.15 3.38
N ASP A 307 -24.29 11.09 4.64
CA ASP A 307 -24.96 12.19 5.34
C ASP A 307 -23.98 13.18 5.99
N GLY A 308 -22.74 12.75 6.25
CA GLY A 308 -21.73 13.59 6.88
C GLY A 308 -20.32 13.04 6.76
N LEU A 309 -19.38 13.98 6.65
CA LEU A 309 -17.95 13.71 6.58
C LEU A 309 -17.23 14.47 7.68
N GLU A 310 -16.34 13.81 8.42
CA GLU A 310 -15.59 14.43 9.50
C GLU A 310 -14.12 14.00 9.48
N ILE A 311 -13.22 14.93 9.79
CA ILE A 311 -11.82 14.63 10.08
C ILE A 311 -11.62 14.82 11.57
N TRP A 312 -11.07 13.81 12.24
CA TRP A 312 -10.74 13.87 13.65
C TRP A 312 -9.22 14.03 13.78
N TYR A 313 -8.79 15.26 14.08
CA TYR A 313 -7.40 15.56 14.39
C TYR A 313 -7.16 15.25 15.86
N LEU A 314 -6.27 14.31 16.13
CA LEU A 314 -6.11 13.73 17.47
C LEU A 314 -5.03 14.44 18.31
N GLY A 315 -4.30 15.39 17.73
CA GLY A 315 -3.37 16.24 18.48
C GLY A 315 -4.10 17.28 19.35
N ASP A 316 -3.43 17.72 20.43
CA ASP A 316 -3.89 18.80 21.33
C ASP A 316 -5.31 18.59 21.90
N GLY A 317 -5.58 17.37 22.39
CA GLY A 317 -6.85 17.04 23.04
C GLY A 317 -8.01 16.68 22.10
N GLY A 318 -7.80 16.75 20.79
CA GLY A 318 -8.78 16.30 19.79
C GLY A 318 -9.62 17.44 19.20
N HIS A 319 -9.76 17.45 17.87
CA HIS A 319 -10.58 18.40 17.14
C HIS A 319 -11.39 17.73 16.04
N ARG A 320 -12.68 18.03 15.99
CA ARG A 320 -13.59 17.62 14.92
C ARG A 320 -13.65 18.70 13.84
N LYS A 321 -13.29 18.36 12.61
CA LYS A 321 -13.50 19.20 11.42
C LYS A 321 -14.59 18.59 10.55
N MET A 322 -15.69 19.33 10.38
CA MET A 322 -16.74 18.95 9.43
C MET A 322 -16.28 19.20 7.99
N VAL A 323 -16.64 18.29 7.09
CA VAL A 323 -16.44 18.40 5.65
C VAL A 323 -17.80 18.30 4.96
N GLU A 324 -18.01 19.13 3.94
CA GLU A 324 -19.25 19.09 3.17
C GLU A 324 -19.34 17.79 2.38
N SER A 325 -20.47 17.10 2.54
CA SER A 325 -20.77 15.88 1.79
C SER A 325 -21.19 16.26 0.37
N PRO A 326 -20.61 15.62 -0.67
CA PRO A 326 -20.99 15.90 -2.05
C PRO A 326 -22.46 15.53 -2.27
N VAL A 327 -23.21 16.39 -2.97
CA VAL A 327 -24.57 16.02 -3.38
C VAL A 327 -24.52 15.10 -4.60
N GLU A 328 -25.63 14.44 -4.94
CA GLU A 328 -25.69 13.48 -6.06
C GLU A 328 -25.12 14.04 -7.38
N LYS A 329 -25.43 15.31 -7.69
CA LYS A 329 -24.85 15.98 -8.86
C LYS A 329 -23.32 16.03 -8.82
N ASP A 330 -22.74 16.34 -7.67
CA ASP A 330 -21.29 16.40 -7.49
C ASP A 330 -20.69 15.00 -7.62
N LEU A 331 -21.37 13.96 -7.12
CA LEU A 331 -20.95 12.57 -7.23
C LEU A 331 -20.83 12.10 -8.68
N PHE A 332 -21.75 12.50 -9.57
CA PHE A 332 -21.63 12.23 -11.00
C PHE A 332 -20.42 12.93 -11.62
N VAL A 333 -20.19 14.21 -11.28
CA VAL A 333 -19.01 14.96 -11.76
C VAL A 333 -17.72 14.30 -11.28
N MET A 334 -17.67 13.92 -10.00
CA MET A 334 -16.53 13.22 -9.43
C MET A 334 -16.27 11.87 -10.11
N ALA A 335 -17.32 11.13 -10.50
CA ALA A 335 -17.17 9.87 -11.23
C ALA A 335 -16.47 10.08 -12.58
N GLU A 336 -16.87 11.09 -13.35
CA GLU A 336 -16.23 11.47 -14.61
C GLU A 336 -14.79 11.93 -14.37
N GLU A 337 -14.56 12.84 -13.43
CA GLU A 337 -13.22 13.35 -13.11
C GLU A 337 -12.25 12.24 -12.67
N MET A 338 -12.72 11.27 -11.86
CA MET A 338 -11.88 10.17 -11.38
C MET A 338 -11.58 9.17 -12.50
N ALA A 339 -12.51 8.93 -13.42
CA ALA A 339 -12.30 8.08 -14.59
C ALA A 339 -11.31 8.72 -15.58
N ASP A 340 -11.46 10.02 -15.85
CA ASP A 340 -10.55 10.79 -16.70
C ASP A 340 -9.15 10.86 -16.09
N LEU A 341 -9.06 11.09 -14.78
CA LEU A 341 -7.80 11.10 -14.06
C LEU A 341 -7.15 9.72 -14.07
N HIS A 342 -7.91 8.64 -13.86
CA HIS A 342 -7.37 7.28 -13.94
C HIS A 342 -6.79 6.99 -15.34
N THR A 343 -7.46 7.43 -16.41
CA THR A 343 -6.95 7.31 -17.78
C THR A 343 -5.68 8.11 -17.96
N THR A 344 -5.69 9.40 -17.61
CA THR A 344 -4.54 10.31 -17.68
C THR A 344 -3.32 9.72 -16.98
N LEU A 345 -3.49 9.24 -15.74
CA LEU A 345 -2.40 8.69 -14.94
C LEU A 345 -1.89 7.33 -15.44
N SER A 346 -2.74 6.56 -16.12
CA SER A 346 -2.35 5.29 -16.74
C SER A 346 -1.55 5.48 -18.02
N ASP A 347 -1.75 6.62 -18.70
CA ASP A 347 -1.10 6.94 -19.98
C ASP A 347 0.28 7.61 -19.82
N ILE A 348 0.67 8.01 -18.61
CA ILE A 348 1.98 8.62 -18.33
C ILE A 348 3.12 7.68 -18.77
N GLN A 349 3.91 8.11 -19.76
CA GLN A 349 5.06 7.35 -20.30
C GLN A 349 6.41 7.96 -19.94
N SER A 350 6.43 9.27 -19.71
CA SER A 350 7.64 10.06 -19.56
C SER A 350 7.48 11.11 -18.46
N ASP A 351 8.59 11.76 -18.12
CA ASP A 351 8.58 12.86 -17.17
C ASP A 351 8.04 14.17 -17.77
N GLU A 352 7.91 14.28 -19.10
CA GLU A 352 7.21 15.36 -19.79
C GLU A 352 5.70 15.33 -19.49
N ASP A 353 5.12 14.13 -19.36
CA ASP A 353 3.72 13.92 -18.95
C ASP A 353 3.47 14.31 -17.49
N ALA A 354 4.54 14.56 -16.72
CA ALA A 354 4.51 14.86 -15.29
C ALA A 354 5.39 16.08 -14.95
N PRO A 355 4.93 17.29 -15.30
CA PRO A 355 5.73 18.51 -15.18
C PRO A 355 6.05 18.86 -13.72
N CYS A 356 7.11 19.65 -13.54
CA CYS A 356 7.53 20.20 -12.25
C CYS A 356 6.67 21.42 -11.85
N ASP A 357 5.35 21.23 -11.73
CA ASP A 357 4.40 22.27 -11.36
C ASP A 357 3.74 21.95 -10.00
N PRO A 358 4.41 22.26 -8.88
CA PRO A 358 3.86 22.00 -7.55
C PRO A 358 2.73 22.99 -7.23
N SER A 359 1.65 22.48 -6.63
CA SER A 359 0.61 23.35 -6.07
C SER A 359 1.17 24.16 -4.89
N PRO A 360 0.66 25.39 -4.64
CA PRO A 360 1.06 26.21 -3.50
C PRO A 360 1.01 25.45 -2.17
N VAL A 361 1.86 25.85 -1.24
CA VAL A 361 1.86 25.32 0.14
C VAL A 361 0.88 26.14 0.97
N ILE A 362 0.01 25.47 1.70
CA ILE A 362 -0.97 26.10 2.59
C ILE A 362 -0.57 25.79 4.03
N ARG A 363 -0.48 26.83 4.87
CA ARG A 363 -0.26 26.69 6.31
C ARG A 363 -1.60 26.53 7.02
N PHE A 364 -1.61 25.64 8.00
CA PHE A 364 -2.80 25.32 8.79
C PHE A 364 -2.52 25.51 10.28
N GLY A 365 -3.55 25.92 11.02
CA GLY A 365 -3.59 25.88 12.48
C GLY A 365 -4.20 24.57 13.00
N PRO A 366 -4.28 24.39 14.33
CA PRO A 366 -4.90 23.23 14.95
C PRO A 366 -6.31 22.94 14.42
N GLY A 367 -6.61 21.66 14.21
CA GLY A 367 -7.89 21.21 13.66
C GLY A 367 -8.02 21.41 12.15
N GLY A 368 -6.92 21.63 11.43
CA GLY A 368 -6.94 21.80 9.96
C GLY A 368 -7.60 23.10 9.53
N LYS A 369 -7.46 24.18 10.30
CA LYS A 369 -7.94 25.52 9.94
C LYS A 369 -6.93 26.22 9.05
N GLU A 370 -7.32 26.61 7.84
CA GLU A 370 -6.43 27.33 6.93
C GLU A 370 -6.04 28.68 7.53
N ILE A 371 -4.75 29.02 7.43
CA ILE A 371 -4.21 30.29 7.91
C ILE A 371 -3.81 31.15 6.72
N GLU A 372 -2.85 30.66 5.92
CA GLU A 372 -2.30 31.40 4.80
C GLU A 372 -1.81 30.44 3.71
N THR A 373 -1.83 30.93 2.46
CA THR A 373 -1.20 30.26 1.33
C THR A 373 0.12 30.94 1.04
N GLU A 374 1.20 30.16 0.99
CA GLU A 374 2.53 30.65 0.61
C GLU A 374 2.48 31.27 -0.79
N SER A 375 3.06 32.46 -0.94
CA SER A 375 3.05 33.20 -2.20
C SER A 375 4.03 32.62 -3.24
N GLU A 376 5.05 31.92 -2.79
CA GLU A 376 6.04 31.27 -3.65
C GLU A 376 5.54 29.92 -4.16
N SER A 377 5.38 29.78 -5.48
CA SER A 377 4.92 28.53 -6.12
C SER A 377 5.79 27.32 -5.77
N ASN A 378 7.11 27.51 -5.71
CA ASN A 378 8.07 26.44 -5.41
C ASN A 378 8.32 26.20 -3.91
N ALA A 379 7.54 26.79 -3.01
CA ALA A 379 7.71 26.59 -1.56
C ALA A 379 7.71 25.09 -1.18
N ARG A 380 6.92 24.26 -1.88
CA ARG A 380 6.83 22.80 -1.70
C ARG A 380 8.15 22.09 -1.97
N CYS A 381 8.98 22.60 -2.88
CA CYS A 381 10.24 21.97 -3.27
C CYS A 381 11.28 21.99 -2.14
N ARG A 382 11.18 22.96 -1.22
CA ARG A 382 12.14 23.15 -0.11
C ARG A 382 12.15 22.02 0.91
N THR A 383 11.06 21.26 1.01
CA THR A 383 10.87 20.15 1.95
C THR A 383 10.45 18.86 1.24
N CYS A 384 10.57 18.83 -0.08
CA CYS A 384 10.21 17.68 -0.90
C CYS A 384 11.27 16.59 -0.75
N THR A 385 10.85 15.38 -0.38
CA THR A 385 11.75 14.21 -0.27
C THR A 385 12.52 13.91 -1.56
N TYR A 386 11.99 14.32 -2.72
CA TYR A 386 12.59 14.15 -4.04
C TYR A 386 13.47 15.32 -4.49
N MET A 387 13.73 16.33 -3.64
CA MET A 387 14.48 17.52 -4.04
C MET A 387 15.87 17.23 -4.61
N ALA A 388 16.52 16.16 -4.17
CA ALA A 388 17.82 15.75 -4.72
C ALA A 388 17.72 15.20 -6.17
N LEU A 389 16.59 14.60 -6.55
CA LEU A 389 16.39 14.02 -7.89
C LEU A 389 15.54 14.88 -8.83
N CYS A 390 14.86 15.90 -8.29
CA CYS A 390 13.92 16.71 -9.02
C CYS A 390 14.62 17.92 -9.65
N PRO A 391 14.37 18.24 -10.94
CA PRO A 391 14.91 19.46 -11.57
C PRO A 391 14.58 20.77 -10.82
N ASN A 392 13.40 20.86 -10.20
CA ASN A 392 12.98 22.02 -9.38
C ASN A 392 13.43 21.94 -7.92
N GLY A 393 14.13 20.87 -7.52
CA GLY A 393 14.52 20.67 -6.13
C GLY A 393 15.61 21.61 -5.66
N GLY A 394 16.47 22.10 -6.58
CA GLY A 394 17.53 23.05 -6.26
C GLY A 394 18.72 22.45 -5.50
N HIS A 395 18.81 21.11 -5.43
CA HIS A 395 19.90 20.38 -4.77
C HIS A 395 20.59 19.45 -5.76
N ASP A 396 21.92 19.47 -5.78
CA ASP A 396 22.71 18.53 -6.57
C ASP A 396 22.88 17.23 -5.78
N ALA A 397 22.21 16.17 -6.26
CA ALA A 397 22.34 14.83 -5.72
C ALA A 397 23.73 14.21 -5.87
N GLN A 398 24.63 14.82 -6.65
CA GLN A 398 25.94 14.26 -7.03
C GLN A 398 25.76 12.86 -7.61
N LEU A 399 24.80 12.72 -8.52
CA LEU A 399 24.53 11.43 -9.17
C LEU A 399 25.76 11.02 -10.01
N PRO A 400 26.16 9.75 -9.96
CA PRO A 400 27.32 9.27 -10.69
C PRO A 400 27.12 9.47 -12.20
N THR A 401 28.23 9.83 -12.87
CA THR A 401 28.30 10.00 -14.34
C THR A 401 29.37 9.10 -14.96
N ASP A 402 29.99 8.27 -14.13
CA ASP A 402 31.11 7.41 -14.45
C ASP A 402 30.75 6.41 -15.56
N THR A 403 31.70 6.19 -16.47
CA THR A 403 31.61 5.18 -17.53
C THR A 403 32.52 3.98 -17.26
N THR A 404 33.30 4.04 -16.17
CA THR A 404 34.17 2.96 -15.70
C THR A 404 34.22 2.93 -14.18
N THR A 405 34.54 1.78 -13.59
CA THR A 405 34.82 1.65 -12.15
C THR A 405 35.93 0.64 -11.87
N GLU A 406 36.57 0.73 -10.71
CA GLU A 406 37.54 -0.25 -10.26
C GLU A 406 36.84 -1.45 -9.58
N ALA A 407 36.98 -2.62 -10.18
CA ALA A 407 36.45 -3.87 -9.66
C ALA A 407 37.49 -4.98 -9.80
N PHE A 408 37.74 -5.72 -8.72
CA PHE A 408 38.71 -6.84 -8.70
C PHE A 408 40.12 -6.43 -9.20
N SER A 409 40.56 -5.24 -8.81
CA SER A 409 41.86 -4.65 -9.22
C SER A 409 41.99 -4.43 -10.74
N ARG A 410 40.86 -4.17 -11.41
CA ARG A 410 40.79 -3.83 -12.84
C ARG A 410 39.77 -2.73 -13.06
N THR A 411 40.03 -1.90 -14.06
CA THR A 411 39.03 -0.99 -14.60
C THR A 411 38.01 -1.77 -15.43
N VAL A 412 36.73 -1.65 -15.07
CA VAL A 412 35.61 -2.31 -15.73
C VAL A 412 34.67 -1.25 -16.30
N PRO A 413 34.21 -1.39 -17.57
CA PRO A 413 33.23 -0.46 -18.14
C PRO A 413 31.88 -0.60 -17.44
N VAL A 414 31.19 0.52 -17.25
CA VAL A 414 29.83 0.57 -16.72
C VAL A 414 28.89 1.26 -17.72
N THR A 415 27.65 0.81 -17.73
CA THR A 415 26.61 1.29 -18.64
C THR A 415 25.72 2.28 -17.88
N PRO A 416 25.52 3.51 -18.39
CA PRO A 416 24.53 4.41 -17.80
C PRO A 416 23.14 3.77 -17.83
N ILE A 417 22.35 3.98 -16.78
CA ILE A 417 21.06 3.32 -16.57
C ILE A 417 20.11 3.48 -17.76
N SER A 418 20.10 4.64 -18.42
CA SER A 418 19.26 4.89 -19.58
C SER A 418 19.54 3.93 -20.75
N TYR A 419 20.81 3.56 -20.96
CA TYR A 419 21.26 2.66 -22.03
C TYR A 419 21.19 1.17 -21.69
N ILE A 420 20.73 0.82 -20.48
CA ILE A 420 20.49 -0.58 -20.14
C ILE A 420 19.21 -1.02 -20.84
N GLU A 421 19.33 -1.92 -21.82
CA GLU A 421 18.22 -2.52 -22.55
C GLU A 421 17.69 -3.75 -21.78
N PRO A 422 16.47 -3.68 -21.20
CA PRO A 422 15.93 -4.78 -20.41
C PRO A 422 15.24 -5.85 -21.25
N ARG A 423 15.01 -5.57 -22.54
CA ARG A 423 14.21 -6.38 -23.46
C ARG A 423 14.90 -6.43 -24.81
N VAL A 424 14.70 -7.54 -25.50
CA VAL A 424 15.29 -7.80 -26.82
C VAL A 424 14.24 -8.26 -27.81
N THR A 425 14.49 -7.98 -29.09
CA THR A 425 13.71 -8.54 -30.19
C THR A 425 14.57 -9.50 -30.98
N VAL A 426 14.11 -10.74 -31.14
CA VAL A 426 14.84 -11.79 -31.87
C VAL A 426 13.94 -12.49 -32.86
N GLU A 427 14.53 -12.95 -33.97
CA GLU A 427 13.89 -13.80 -34.96
C GLU A 427 14.58 -15.15 -35.00
N GLY A 428 13.80 -16.21 -35.16
CA GLY A 428 14.35 -17.55 -35.34
C GLY A 428 13.31 -18.61 -35.63
N GLU A 429 13.79 -19.83 -35.82
CA GLU A 429 12.97 -21.00 -36.06
C GLU A 429 12.70 -21.75 -34.75
N ILE A 430 11.47 -22.18 -34.52
CA ILE A 430 11.12 -23.05 -33.40
C ILE A 430 11.66 -24.45 -33.67
N PHE A 431 12.80 -24.79 -33.08
CA PHE A 431 13.45 -26.08 -33.29
C PHE A 431 12.72 -27.23 -32.58
N SER A 432 12.19 -26.98 -31.38
CA SER A 432 11.44 -27.99 -30.61
C SER A 432 10.48 -27.36 -29.61
N MET A 433 9.31 -27.95 -29.43
CA MET A 433 8.37 -27.60 -28.37
C MET A 433 8.72 -28.36 -27.08
N ILE A 434 8.99 -27.64 -25.99
CA ILE A 434 9.27 -28.21 -24.66
C ILE A 434 7.94 -28.40 -23.91
N GLN A 435 7.10 -27.37 -23.95
CA GLN A 435 5.72 -27.38 -23.49
C GLN A 435 4.84 -26.78 -24.60
N PRO A 436 3.86 -27.55 -25.12
CA PRO A 436 2.98 -27.05 -26.18
C PRO A 436 2.12 -25.88 -25.67
N PRO A 437 1.68 -24.96 -26.55
CA PRO A 437 0.80 -23.87 -26.15
C PRO A 437 -0.49 -24.41 -25.55
N LYS A 438 -0.79 -23.96 -24.34
CA LYS A 438 -2.03 -24.27 -23.62
C LYS A 438 -2.74 -22.97 -23.28
N LEU A 439 -4.03 -22.89 -23.62
CA LEU A 439 -4.87 -21.78 -23.21
C LEU A 439 -5.16 -21.90 -21.71
N GLU A 440 -4.88 -20.84 -20.97
CA GLU A 440 -5.22 -20.69 -19.56
C GLU A 440 -5.97 -19.37 -19.34
N GLU A 441 -6.50 -19.19 -18.15
CA GLU A 441 -7.16 -17.94 -17.79
C GLU A 441 -6.14 -16.80 -17.86
N GLY A 442 -6.39 -15.84 -18.76
CA GLY A 442 -5.49 -14.70 -18.99
C GLY A 442 -4.62 -14.76 -20.25
N GLY A 443 -4.42 -15.92 -20.88
CA GLY A 443 -3.64 -16.03 -22.13
C GLY A 443 -3.11 -17.43 -22.44
N VAL A 444 -1.87 -17.54 -22.92
CA VAL A 444 -1.28 -18.83 -23.35
C VAL A 444 0.01 -19.15 -22.58
N THR A 445 0.12 -20.38 -22.07
CA THR A 445 1.36 -20.92 -21.48
C THR A 445 2.09 -21.84 -22.45
N PHE A 446 3.42 -21.75 -22.51
CA PHE A 446 4.28 -22.47 -23.44
C PHE A 446 5.75 -22.49 -22.99
N SER A 447 6.53 -23.39 -23.58
CA SER A 447 7.99 -23.33 -23.59
C SER A 447 8.52 -24.00 -24.86
N PHE A 448 9.51 -23.41 -25.52
CA PHE A 448 10.11 -23.96 -26.73
C PHE A 448 11.57 -23.55 -26.89
N SER A 449 12.30 -24.26 -27.76
CA SER A 449 13.65 -23.90 -28.17
C SER A 449 13.59 -23.13 -29.49
N LEU A 450 14.09 -21.90 -29.46
CA LEU A 450 14.32 -21.07 -30.64
C LEU A 450 15.74 -21.31 -31.15
N ARG A 451 15.91 -21.44 -32.46
CA ARG A 451 17.19 -21.61 -33.13
C ARG A 451 17.42 -20.49 -34.14
N GLN A 452 18.61 -19.90 -34.10
CA GLN A 452 19.10 -18.95 -35.10
C GLN A 452 20.51 -19.38 -35.49
N GLY A 453 20.67 -19.89 -36.72
CA GLY A 453 21.94 -20.50 -37.14
C GLY A 453 22.34 -21.69 -36.24
N HIS A 454 23.48 -21.55 -35.55
CA HIS A 454 23.98 -22.55 -34.59
C HIS A 454 23.55 -22.29 -33.15
N ASP A 455 23.02 -21.11 -32.86
CA ASP A 455 22.66 -20.67 -31.52
C ASP A 455 21.23 -21.08 -31.16
N GLN A 456 21.03 -21.34 -29.87
CA GLN A 456 19.75 -21.75 -29.33
C GLN A 456 19.41 -21.00 -28.04
N ALA A 457 18.16 -20.60 -27.92
CA ALA A 457 17.59 -20.04 -26.70
C ALA A 457 16.33 -20.82 -26.30
N GLU A 458 16.10 -20.96 -25.00
CA GLU A 458 14.80 -21.42 -24.49
C GLU A 458 13.88 -20.21 -24.30
N VAL A 459 12.69 -20.28 -24.88
CA VAL A 459 11.66 -19.25 -24.78
C VAL A 459 10.52 -19.79 -23.94
N LYS A 460 10.15 -19.07 -22.89
CA LYS A 460 9.13 -19.50 -21.92
C LYS A 460 8.34 -18.32 -21.36
N ASN A 461 7.22 -18.59 -20.70
CA ASN A 461 6.52 -17.55 -19.96
C ASN A 461 7.38 -16.97 -18.84
N ALA A 462 7.24 -15.67 -18.60
CA ALA A 462 7.73 -15.03 -17.39
C ALA A 462 6.98 -15.55 -16.14
N PHE A 463 7.48 -15.21 -14.95
CA PHE A 463 6.92 -15.70 -13.70
C PHE A 463 5.43 -15.33 -13.53
N ARG A 464 4.56 -16.35 -13.43
CA ARG A 464 3.11 -16.23 -13.27
C ARG A 464 2.43 -15.35 -14.35
N THR A 465 2.88 -15.46 -15.60
CA THR A 465 2.25 -14.76 -16.73
C THR A 465 1.69 -15.74 -17.77
N ALA A 466 0.59 -15.33 -18.39
CA ALA A 466 0.01 -15.97 -19.56
C ALA A 466 -0.27 -14.87 -20.60
N PRO A 467 0.66 -14.55 -21.51
CA PRO A 467 0.50 -13.48 -22.48
C PRO A 467 -0.58 -13.79 -23.50
N LYS A 468 -1.27 -12.74 -23.96
CA LYS A 468 -2.33 -12.82 -24.98
C LYS A 468 -1.80 -12.62 -26.40
N ASN A 469 -0.71 -11.88 -26.55
CA ASN A 469 -0.13 -11.50 -27.85
C ASN A 469 0.77 -12.61 -28.40
N VAL A 470 0.22 -13.82 -28.57
CA VAL A 470 0.95 -14.99 -29.05
C VAL A 470 0.23 -15.53 -30.28
N THR A 471 0.98 -15.71 -31.37
CA THR A 471 0.44 -16.26 -32.61
C THR A 471 -0.18 -17.65 -32.42
N ARG A 472 -1.30 -17.90 -33.10
CA ARG A 472 -1.90 -19.25 -33.18
C ARG A 472 -1.05 -20.24 -33.96
N GLY A 473 -0.07 -19.76 -34.72
CA GLY A 473 0.88 -20.56 -35.48
C GLY A 473 2.10 -21.04 -34.67
N LEU A 474 2.06 -21.00 -33.34
CA LEU A 474 3.16 -21.41 -32.48
C LEU A 474 3.34 -22.95 -32.51
N GLN A 475 4.18 -23.44 -33.41
CA GLN A 475 4.46 -24.86 -33.59
C GLN A 475 5.92 -25.08 -34.02
N LYS A 476 6.36 -26.33 -33.94
CA LYS A 476 7.69 -26.73 -34.44
C LYS A 476 7.86 -26.33 -35.91
N ASP A 477 9.09 -25.94 -36.27
CA ASP A 477 9.54 -25.53 -37.60
C ASP A 477 8.93 -24.19 -38.09
N ALA A 478 8.07 -23.55 -37.28
CA ALA A 478 7.60 -22.20 -37.55
C ALA A 478 8.71 -21.18 -37.29
N ARG A 479 8.82 -20.19 -38.19
CA ARG A 479 9.62 -18.99 -37.93
C ARG A 479 8.81 -17.96 -37.17
N VAL A 480 9.40 -17.46 -36.09
CA VAL A 480 8.75 -16.50 -35.21
C VAL A 480 9.68 -15.35 -34.86
N ARG A 481 9.06 -14.19 -34.64
CA ARG A 481 9.70 -13.04 -34.01
C ARG A 481 9.15 -12.89 -32.60
N ILE A 482 10.05 -12.76 -31.64
CA ILE A 482 9.71 -12.46 -30.25
C ILE A 482 10.05 -11.00 -30.05
N ARG A 483 9.04 -10.14 -29.88
CA ARG A 483 9.25 -8.71 -29.59
C ARG A 483 9.21 -8.49 -28.10
N GLY A 484 10.23 -7.80 -27.58
CA GLY A 484 10.27 -7.39 -26.17
C GLY A 484 10.49 -8.53 -25.18
N GLY A 485 11.13 -9.62 -25.58
CA GLY A 485 11.46 -10.74 -24.69
C GLY A 485 12.52 -10.33 -23.65
N ILE A 486 12.42 -10.85 -22.43
CA ILE A 486 13.36 -10.51 -21.34
C ILE A 486 14.52 -11.53 -21.37
N PRO A 487 15.76 -11.10 -21.67
CA PRO A 487 16.89 -12.00 -21.78
C PRO A 487 17.42 -12.48 -20.44
N GLY A 488 17.96 -13.70 -20.41
CA GLY A 488 18.60 -14.26 -19.23
C GLY A 488 19.50 -15.45 -19.49
N LEU A 489 20.16 -15.90 -18.43
CA LEU A 489 21.01 -17.10 -18.46
C LEU A 489 20.52 -18.13 -17.44
N TRP A 490 20.37 -19.36 -17.92
CA TRP A 490 20.16 -20.51 -17.08
C TRP A 490 21.14 -21.61 -17.43
N ARG A 491 22.00 -21.99 -16.48
CA ARG A 491 23.03 -23.03 -16.66
C ARG A 491 23.88 -22.81 -17.93
N GLY A 492 24.19 -21.55 -18.24
CA GLY A 492 25.00 -21.15 -19.40
C GLY A 492 24.26 -21.11 -20.74
N ARG A 493 22.94 -21.34 -20.78
CA ARG A 493 22.11 -21.19 -21.98
C ARG A 493 21.29 -19.92 -21.93
N VAL A 494 21.13 -19.27 -23.07
CA VAL A 494 20.25 -18.10 -23.22
C VAL A 494 18.80 -18.52 -23.00
N GLN A 495 18.09 -17.73 -22.22
CA GLN A 495 16.64 -17.83 -22.04
C GLN A 495 15.97 -16.50 -22.38
N LEU A 496 14.77 -16.57 -22.93
CA LEU A 496 13.90 -15.42 -23.18
C LEU A 496 12.58 -15.65 -22.44
N GLU A 497 12.29 -14.78 -21.49
CA GLU A 497 11.02 -14.78 -20.75
C GLU A 497 10.01 -13.84 -21.43
N VAL A 498 8.78 -14.33 -21.63
CA VAL A 498 7.69 -13.60 -22.31
C VAL A 498 6.59 -13.28 -21.31
N ASP A 499 6.39 -11.99 -21.07
CA ASP A 499 5.32 -11.45 -20.24
C ASP A 499 4.22 -10.78 -21.09
N ASN A 500 3.25 -10.14 -20.44
CA ASN A 500 2.11 -9.52 -21.13
C ASN A 500 2.48 -8.31 -22.01
N SER A 501 3.69 -7.75 -21.85
CA SER A 501 4.19 -6.64 -22.67
C SER A 501 4.95 -7.11 -23.92
N ALA A 502 5.30 -8.40 -23.98
CA ALA A 502 5.97 -9.00 -25.12
C ALA A 502 4.97 -9.61 -26.12
N SER A 503 5.41 -9.84 -27.36
CA SER A 503 4.63 -10.56 -28.37
C SER A 503 5.42 -11.66 -29.06
N ILE A 504 4.70 -12.67 -29.55
CA ILE A 504 5.25 -13.69 -30.46
C ILE A 504 4.42 -13.70 -31.74
N GLU A 505 5.06 -13.37 -32.85
CA GLU A 505 4.45 -13.25 -34.17
C GLU A 505 5.09 -14.23 -35.14
N LEU A 506 4.36 -14.67 -36.17
CA LEU A 506 5.00 -15.37 -37.28
C LEU A 506 5.94 -14.40 -38.01
N SER A 507 7.07 -14.91 -38.48
CA SER A 507 8.09 -14.10 -39.14
C SER A 507 8.38 -14.59 -40.56
N ASP A 508 8.45 -13.65 -41.49
CA ASP A 508 8.93 -13.88 -42.86
C ASP A 508 10.46 -13.75 -42.98
N GLY A 509 11.15 -13.45 -41.87
CA GLY A 509 12.61 -13.33 -41.78
C GLY A 509 13.08 -12.12 -40.95
N PRO A 510 14.40 -11.94 -40.79
CA PRO A 510 14.98 -10.85 -39.99
C PRO A 510 14.57 -9.46 -40.47
N GLN A 511 14.41 -8.53 -39.54
CA GLN A 511 14.11 -7.12 -39.76
C GLN A 511 15.20 -6.23 -39.14
N GLU A 512 15.26 -4.98 -39.59
CA GLU A 512 16.11 -3.97 -38.96
C GLU A 512 15.73 -3.80 -37.48
N GLY A 513 16.73 -3.86 -36.60
CA GLY A 513 16.54 -3.81 -35.14
C GLY A 513 16.33 -5.17 -34.45
N ASP A 514 16.19 -6.27 -35.19
CA ASP A 514 16.31 -7.61 -34.61
C ASP A 514 17.78 -7.85 -34.19
N ILE A 515 18.01 -8.34 -32.98
CA ILE A 515 19.36 -8.74 -32.53
C ILE A 515 19.60 -10.23 -32.76
N GLU A 516 20.85 -10.63 -32.92
CA GLU A 516 21.21 -12.04 -32.99
C GLU A 516 21.26 -12.68 -31.60
N LEU A 517 20.94 -13.97 -31.50
CA LEU A 517 20.98 -14.72 -30.24
C LEU A 517 22.39 -14.70 -29.62
N ILE A 518 23.42 -14.68 -30.44
CA ILE A 518 24.83 -14.60 -30.00
C ILE A 518 25.19 -13.22 -29.41
N ASP A 519 24.49 -12.17 -29.84
CA ASP A 519 24.70 -10.80 -29.37
C ASP A 519 23.95 -10.50 -28.07
N ILE A 520 23.11 -11.42 -27.59
CA ILE A 520 22.53 -11.33 -26.26
C ILE A 520 23.66 -11.44 -25.24
N HIS A 521 24.04 -10.30 -24.68
CA HIS A 521 24.95 -10.17 -23.55
C HIS A 521 24.10 -9.89 -22.30
N PRO A 522 23.64 -10.93 -21.58
CA PRO A 522 22.70 -10.78 -20.48
C PRO A 522 23.43 -10.41 -19.19
N ARG A 523 24.50 -9.61 -19.30
CA ARG A 523 25.36 -9.17 -18.19
C ARG A 523 25.70 -7.70 -18.42
N VAL A 524 25.36 -6.86 -17.45
CA VAL A 524 25.60 -5.43 -17.46
C VAL A 524 26.28 -5.02 -16.15
N ASN A 525 27.05 -3.94 -16.22
CA ASN A 525 27.62 -3.28 -15.05
C ASN A 525 26.96 -1.90 -14.93
N ALA A 526 26.58 -1.49 -13.73
CA ALA A 526 25.94 -0.20 -13.51
C ALA A 526 26.43 0.42 -12.20
N ILE A 527 26.54 1.74 -12.16
CA ILE A 527 26.79 2.51 -10.95
C ILE A 527 25.55 3.32 -10.64
N GLY A 528 25.23 3.47 -9.36
CA GLY A 528 24.13 4.33 -8.96
C GLY A 528 24.23 4.69 -7.50
N LYS A 529 23.64 5.85 -7.16
CA LYS A 529 23.41 6.28 -5.80
C LYS A 529 22.12 5.63 -5.27
N VAL A 530 22.19 5.05 -4.07
CA VAL A 530 21.09 4.28 -3.48
C VAL A 530 19.99 5.20 -2.97
N TRP A 531 18.79 5.06 -3.53
CA TRP A 531 17.60 5.77 -3.10
C TRP A 531 16.85 5.06 -1.98
N ALA A 532 16.59 3.77 -2.16
CA ALA A 532 15.80 2.99 -1.22
C ALA A 532 16.22 1.52 -1.22
N ILE A 533 16.08 0.89 -0.06
CA ILE A 533 16.36 -0.53 0.14
C ILE A 533 15.10 -1.21 0.65
N GLU A 534 14.75 -2.35 0.07
CA GLU A 534 13.59 -3.14 0.47
C GLU A 534 13.98 -4.60 0.74
N LEU A 535 13.45 -5.14 1.83
CA LEU A 535 13.42 -6.57 2.11
C LEU A 535 11.95 -6.99 2.12
N ARG A 536 11.56 -7.84 1.17
CA ARG A 536 10.19 -8.36 1.10
C ARG A 536 10.19 -9.87 1.30
N PRO A 537 9.65 -10.38 2.41
CA PRO A 537 9.25 -11.78 2.50
C PRO A 537 8.24 -12.08 1.38
N GLY A 538 8.34 -13.26 0.77
CA GLY A 538 7.38 -13.71 -0.23
C GLY A 538 7.18 -15.21 -0.17
N ILE A 539 5.92 -15.63 -0.23
CA ILE A 539 5.54 -17.06 -0.26
C ILE A 539 5.59 -17.52 -1.73
N GLN A 540 6.38 -18.57 -1.98
CA GLN A 540 6.50 -19.21 -3.28
C GLN A 540 5.30 -20.14 -3.55
N PRO A 541 5.06 -20.57 -4.82
CA PRO A 541 3.99 -21.51 -5.14
C PRO A 541 4.04 -22.84 -4.35
N ASP A 542 5.23 -23.23 -3.88
CA ASP A 542 5.44 -24.43 -3.06
C ASP A 542 5.25 -24.19 -1.55
N GLY A 543 4.77 -23.00 -1.16
CA GLY A 543 4.61 -22.59 0.23
C GLY A 543 5.90 -22.15 0.92
N SER A 544 7.06 -22.19 0.24
CA SER A 544 8.32 -21.78 0.85
C SER A 544 8.42 -20.26 0.97
N ASN A 545 8.98 -19.79 2.09
CA ASN A 545 9.27 -18.36 2.26
C ASN A 545 10.61 -18.01 1.60
N GLN A 546 10.58 -16.99 0.75
CA GLN A 546 11.74 -16.41 0.12
C GLN A 546 11.73 -14.89 0.30
N THR A 547 12.71 -14.38 1.05
CA THR A 547 12.94 -12.95 1.13
C THR A 547 13.61 -12.45 -0.15
N THR A 548 12.98 -11.48 -0.79
CA THR A 548 13.52 -10.74 -1.93
C THR A 548 14.21 -9.48 -1.41
N TRP A 549 15.46 -9.27 -1.81
CA TRP A 549 16.21 -8.04 -1.53
C TRP A 549 16.17 -7.15 -2.77
N ARG A 550 15.90 -5.86 -2.58
CA ARG A 550 15.83 -4.87 -3.66
C ARG A 550 16.52 -3.57 -3.27
N ILE A 551 17.21 -2.98 -4.22
CA ILE A 551 17.71 -1.62 -4.16
C ILE A 551 17.10 -0.82 -5.30
N LYS A 552 16.60 0.38 -5.02
CA LYS A 552 16.37 1.41 -6.02
C LYS A 552 17.60 2.31 -6.03
N MET A 553 18.22 2.49 -7.19
CA MET A 553 19.37 3.38 -7.37
C MET A 553 19.18 4.28 -8.58
N ALA A 554 19.85 5.43 -8.57
CA ALA A 554 19.81 6.42 -9.65
C ALA A 554 21.22 6.84 -10.06
N ASP A 555 21.40 7.11 -11.35
CA ASP A 555 22.54 7.83 -11.90
C ASP A 555 22.04 9.10 -12.61
N SER A 556 22.92 9.86 -13.25
CA SER A 556 22.51 11.07 -13.97
C SER A 556 21.60 10.83 -15.18
N SER A 557 21.46 9.57 -15.61
CA SER A 557 20.70 9.18 -16.80
C SER A 557 19.34 8.55 -16.48
N GLY A 558 19.14 8.00 -15.27
CA GLY A 558 17.87 7.41 -14.90
C GLY A 558 17.87 6.61 -13.59
N VAL A 559 16.81 5.82 -13.41
CA VAL A 559 16.54 5.02 -12.21
C VAL A 559 16.44 3.54 -12.56
N LEU A 560 17.00 2.69 -11.73
CA LEU A 560 17.01 1.24 -11.90
C LEU A 560 16.69 0.54 -10.58
N THR A 561 16.08 -0.64 -10.67
CA THR A 561 15.96 -1.57 -9.55
C THR A 561 17.02 -2.68 -9.61
N VAL A 562 17.79 -2.89 -8.55
CA VAL A 562 18.63 -4.09 -8.40
C VAL A 562 17.87 -5.09 -7.55
N ILE A 563 17.80 -6.36 -7.95
CA ILE A 563 17.03 -7.40 -7.26
C ILE A 563 17.85 -8.67 -7.03
N GLY A 564 17.85 -9.16 -5.79
CA GLY A 564 18.53 -10.38 -5.39
C GLY A 564 17.59 -11.38 -4.71
N PHE A 565 17.90 -12.67 -4.89
CA PHE A 565 17.08 -13.79 -4.44
C PHE A 565 17.95 -14.84 -3.74
N LYS A 566 17.61 -15.22 -2.49
CA LYS A 566 18.31 -16.28 -1.72
C LYS A 566 19.84 -16.09 -1.79
N MET A 567 20.56 -17.10 -2.28
CA MET A 567 22.01 -17.15 -2.43
C MET A 567 22.59 -16.19 -3.48
N ASN A 568 21.76 -15.56 -4.31
CA ASN A 568 22.21 -14.57 -5.29
C ASN A 568 22.18 -13.13 -4.73
N VAL A 569 21.76 -12.92 -3.48
CA VAL A 569 21.95 -11.61 -2.83
C VAL A 569 23.45 -11.45 -2.55
N PRO A 570 24.12 -10.40 -3.08
CA PRO A 570 25.56 -10.22 -2.86
C PRO A 570 25.91 -10.08 -1.37
N ASP A 571 27.03 -10.64 -0.93
CA ASP A 571 27.41 -10.65 0.51
C ASP A 571 27.50 -9.24 1.12
N ARG A 572 27.99 -8.26 0.35
CA ARG A 572 28.11 -6.86 0.78
C ARG A 572 26.78 -6.11 0.88
N ALA A 573 25.67 -6.70 0.43
CA ALA A 573 24.35 -6.07 0.42
C ALA A 573 23.86 -5.64 1.82
N ARG A 574 24.29 -6.32 2.89
CA ARG A 574 23.83 -6.05 4.26
C ARG A 574 24.30 -4.72 4.85
N GLY A 575 25.41 -4.17 4.34
CA GLY A 575 26.00 -2.92 4.84
C GLY A 575 25.61 -1.69 4.05
N ILE A 576 24.87 -1.85 2.95
CA ILE A 576 24.50 -0.74 2.08
C ILE A 576 23.37 0.07 2.70
N GLN A 577 23.48 1.39 2.59
CA GLN A 577 22.55 2.37 3.12
C GLN A 577 22.03 3.29 2.00
N ARG A 578 20.95 4.02 2.31
CA ARG A 578 20.48 5.11 1.46
C ARG A 578 21.58 6.16 1.34
N GLY A 579 21.90 6.57 0.12
CA GLY A 579 22.93 7.56 -0.20
C GLY A 579 24.28 7.03 -0.58
N ASP A 580 24.55 5.74 -0.33
CA ASP A 580 25.77 5.11 -0.80
C ASP A 580 25.82 5.13 -2.34
N ILE A 581 27.01 5.29 -2.90
CA ILE A 581 27.25 5.03 -4.32
C ILE A 581 27.77 3.61 -4.44
N ILE A 582 27.04 2.79 -5.21
CA ILE A 582 27.38 1.38 -5.41
C ILE A 582 27.58 1.07 -6.88
N ALA A 583 28.46 0.11 -7.17
CA ALA A 583 28.58 -0.53 -8.46
C ALA A 583 28.05 -1.96 -8.39
N ILE A 584 27.16 -2.30 -9.32
CA ILE A 584 26.74 -3.67 -9.59
C ILE A 584 27.54 -4.16 -10.78
N ILE A 585 28.33 -5.21 -10.58
CA ILE A 585 29.15 -5.83 -11.61
C ILE A 585 28.51 -7.15 -11.99
N ASN A 586 28.39 -7.39 -13.29
CA ASN A 586 27.99 -8.67 -13.86
C ASN A 586 26.57 -9.09 -13.43
N GLY A 587 25.63 -8.15 -13.46
CA GLY A 587 24.22 -8.37 -13.18
C GLY A 587 23.41 -8.61 -14.45
N GLN A 588 22.30 -9.32 -14.36
CA GLN A 588 21.46 -9.63 -15.53
C GLN A 588 20.41 -8.54 -15.76
N PRO A 589 20.39 -7.83 -16.90
CA PRO A 589 19.35 -6.86 -17.20
C PRO A 589 17.99 -7.54 -17.37
N GLY A 590 16.91 -6.83 -17.06
CA GLY A 590 15.56 -7.30 -17.29
C GLY A 590 14.52 -6.27 -16.89
N GLU A 591 13.25 -6.68 -16.90
CA GLU A 591 12.13 -5.83 -16.51
C GLU A 591 11.18 -6.59 -15.57
N PHE A 592 10.53 -5.89 -14.65
CA PHE A 592 9.40 -6.45 -13.91
C PHE A 592 8.35 -5.37 -13.61
N GLY A 593 7.13 -5.57 -14.10
CA GLY A 593 6.02 -4.64 -13.88
C GLY A 593 6.32 -3.23 -14.39
N GLY A 594 6.87 -3.13 -15.62
CA GLY A 594 7.21 -1.87 -16.29
C GLY A 594 8.44 -1.16 -15.72
N GLN A 595 9.33 -1.87 -15.03
CA GLN A 595 10.50 -1.25 -14.38
C GLN A 595 11.78 -1.94 -14.81
N LYS A 596 12.73 -1.16 -15.33
CA LYS A 596 14.09 -1.63 -15.60
C LYS A 596 14.70 -2.18 -14.31
N GLN A 597 15.32 -3.35 -14.40
CA GLN A 597 16.01 -3.98 -13.29
C GLN A 597 17.29 -4.68 -13.69
N ILE A 598 18.20 -4.81 -12.72
CA ILE A 598 19.32 -5.76 -12.77
C ILE A 598 19.03 -6.86 -11.74
N LYS A 599 18.92 -8.09 -12.22
CA LYS A 599 18.80 -9.29 -11.39
C LYS A 599 20.19 -9.81 -11.01
N CYS A 600 20.44 -9.94 -9.72
CA CYS A 600 21.63 -10.58 -9.21
C CYS A 600 21.59 -12.09 -9.50
N ILE A 601 22.67 -12.59 -10.08
CA ILE A 601 22.95 -13.99 -10.35
C ILE A 601 24.19 -14.42 -9.56
N ARG A 602 24.56 -15.71 -9.65
CA ARG A 602 25.65 -16.31 -8.84
C ARG A 602 26.98 -15.53 -8.88
N ASP A 603 27.29 -14.91 -10.02
CA ASP A 603 28.55 -14.19 -10.24
C ASP A 603 28.38 -12.65 -10.16
N THR A 604 27.22 -12.16 -9.75
CA THR A 604 26.98 -10.73 -9.58
C THR A 604 27.69 -10.24 -8.33
N SER A 605 28.41 -9.13 -8.43
CA SER A 605 29.10 -8.51 -7.31
C SER A 605 28.59 -7.11 -7.06
N LEU A 606 28.56 -6.73 -5.78
CA LEU A 606 28.23 -5.38 -5.34
C LEU A 606 29.49 -4.78 -4.71
N ILE A 607 29.86 -3.58 -5.17
CA ILE A 607 31.01 -2.83 -4.68
C ILE A 607 30.50 -1.49 -4.14
N LEU A 608 30.88 -1.16 -2.90
CA LEU A 608 30.67 0.17 -2.34
C LEU A 608 31.77 1.09 -2.89
N ILE A 609 31.38 2.17 -3.57
CA ILE A 609 32.28 3.16 -4.17
C ILE A 609 32.53 4.31 -3.20
N SER A 610 31.46 4.88 -2.63
CA SER A 610 31.53 5.89 -1.58
C SER A 610 30.37 5.74 -0.59
N SER A 611 30.61 6.15 0.65
CA SER A 611 29.63 6.07 1.74
C SER A 611 28.70 7.29 1.74
N SER A 612 27.46 7.08 2.15
CA SER A 612 26.51 8.17 2.39
C SER A 612 26.96 9.19 3.45
N GLU A 613 27.85 8.80 4.38
CA GLU A 613 28.44 9.72 5.37
C GLU A 613 29.31 10.80 4.72
N GLU A 614 29.81 10.56 3.52
CA GLU A 614 30.62 11.51 2.74
C GLU A 614 29.73 12.50 1.95
N CYS A 615 28.41 12.31 1.93
CA CYS A 615 27.47 13.12 1.16
C CYS A 615 26.30 13.61 2.02
N THR A 616 26.48 14.76 2.68
CA THR A 616 25.49 15.36 3.59
C THR A 616 24.16 15.73 2.93
N ASP A 617 24.17 16.02 1.63
CA ASP A 617 23.02 16.60 0.94
C ASP A 617 21.95 15.58 0.53
N TRP A 618 22.25 14.28 0.63
CA TRP A 618 21.32 13.19 0.29
C TRP A 618 20.43 12.74 1.46
N HIS A 619 20.77 13.15 2.68
CA HIS A 619 20.02 12.85 3.91
C HIS A 619 18.94 13.90 4.22
N LEU A 620 18.84 14.96 3.40
CA LEU A 620 17.84 16.01 3.50
C LEU A 620 16.44 15.53 3.09
#